data_AF-A0A0U5FBW5-F1
#
_entry.id   AF-A0A0U5FBW5-F1
#
_cell.length_a   1.000
_cell.length_b   1.000
_cell.length_c   1.000
_cell.angle_alpha   90.00
_cell.angle_beta   90.00
_cell.angle_gamma   90.00
#
_symmetry.space_group_name_H-M   'P 1'
#
loop_
_entity.id
_entity.type
_entity.pdbx_description
1 polymer ?
#
loop_
_entity_poly.entity_id
_entity_poly.type
_entity_poly.pdbx_seq_one_letter_code
_entity_poly.pdbx_strand_id
1 'polypeptide(L)' 'MDYRSTQGDLSTILKSPTAILQGLSPDGGLYVPLHFPQPTYNLATLISLPYQQLAATILNWFFDRGL' A
#
# COMPACT_ATOMS: atom_id res chain seq x y z
N MET A 1 -6.33 0.55 -3.81
CA MET A 1 -5.42 -0.58 -4.05
C MET A 1 -5.90 -1.80 -3.32
N ASP A 2 -5.66 -2.98 -3.88
CA ASP A 2 -6.05 -4.28 -3.32
C ASP A 2 -4.96 -4.85 -2.41
N TYR A 3 -5.38 -5.46 -1.31
CA TYR A 3 -4.55 -6.02 -0.26
C TYR A 3 -5.02 -7.44 0.09
N ARG A 4 -4.11 -8.26 0.58
CA ARG A 4 -4.37 -9.63 1.05
C ARG A 4 -3.57 -9.95 2.31
N SER A 5 -3.99 -10.96 3.04
CA SER A 5 -3.19 -11.54 4.11
C SER A 5 -1.95 -12.26 3.57
N THR A 6 -0.86 -12.25 4.33
CA THR A 6 0.34 -13.07 4.07
C THR A 6 0.12 -14.56 4.27
N GLN A 7 -0.89 -14.96 5.06
CA GLN A 7 -1.22 -16.35 5.38
C GLN A 7 -2.53 -16.82 4.73
N GLY A 8 -3.32 -15.88 4.20
CA GLY A 8 -4.61 -16.16 3.56
C GLY A 8 -4.47 -16.54 2.09
N ASP A 9 -5.51 -17.19 1.59
CA ASP A 9 -5.66 -17.45 0.16
C ASP A 9 -6.08 -16.18 -0.61
N LEU A 10 -6.06 -16.25 -1.94
CA LEU A 10 -6.43 -15.13 -2.81
C LEU A 10 -7.95 -14.87 -2.85
N SER A 11 -8.76 -15.61 -2.07
CA SER A 11 -10.21 -15.38 -2.02
C SER A 11 -10.58 -14.19 -1.13
N THR A 12 -9.66 -13.76 -0.25
CA THR A 12 -9.89 -12.66 0.69
C THR A 12 -9.07 -11.43 0.31
N ILE A 13 -9.53 -10.72 -0.73
CA ILE A 13 -8.95 -9.45 -1.16
C ILE A 13 -9.76 -8.30 -0.58
N LEU A 14 -9.08 -7.31 -0.01
CA LEU A 14 -9.67 -6.12 0.60
C LEU A 14 -9.09 -4.85 -0.01
N LYS A 15 -9.80 -3.72 0.12
CA LYS A 15 -9.24 -2.41 -0.22
C LYS A 15 -8.34 -1.90 0.89
N SER A 16 -7.37 -1.08 0.51
CA SER A 16 -6.37 -0.51 1.42
C SER A 16 -6.94 0.17 2.69
N PRO A 17 -8.06 0.93 2.66
CA PRO A 17 -8.62 1.50 3.89
C PRO A 17 -9.14 0.43 4.85
N THR A 18 -9.78 -0.62 4.33
CA THR A 18 -10.27 -1.75 5.13
C THR A 18 -9.12 -2.50 5.80
N ALA A 19 -8.03 -2.76 5.06
CA ALA A 19 -6.83 -3.41 5.59
C ALA A 19 -6.19 -2.58 6.72
N ILE A 20 -6.13 -1.25 6.58
CA ILE A 20 -5.60 -0.35 7.63
C ILE A 20 -6.47 -0.40 8.89
N LEU A 21 -7.80 -0.25 8.74
CA LEU A 21 -8.73 -0.25 9.87
C LEU A 21 -8.74 -1.59 10.62
N GLN A 22 -8.57 -2.69 9.89
CA GLN A 22 -8.57 -4.02 10.46
C GLN A 22 -7.25 -4.34 11.19
N GLY A 23 -6.12 -3.78 10.75
CA GLY A 23 -4.82 -4.00 11.37
C GLY A 23 -4.29 -5.42 11.12
N LEU A 24 -4.58 -6.35 12.03
CA LEU A 24 -4.17 -7.76 11.88
C LEU A 24 -5.26 -8.56 11.15
N SER A 25 -4.87 -9.41 10.21
CA SER A 25 -5.81 -10.27 9.50
C SER A 25 -6.42 -11.33 10.44
N PRO A 26 -7.65 -11.82 10.21
CA PRO A 26 -8.31 -12.79 11.10
C PRO A 26 -7.62 -14.15 11.16
N ASP A 27 -6.82 -14.47 10.14
CA ASP A 27 -5.97 -15.65 10.07
C ASP A 27 -4.62 -15.48 10.80
N GLY A 28 -4.41 -14.34 11.47
CA GLY A 28 -3.15 -14.00 12.16
C GLY A 28 -2.04 -13.51 11.23
N GLY A 29 -2.30 -13.35 9.93
CA GLY A 29 -1.38 -12.77 8.96
C GLY A 29 -1.35 -11.24 8.96
N LEU A 30 -0.42 -10.68 8.18
CA LEU A 30 -0.31 -9.23 7.94
C LEU A 30 -0.90 -8.88 6.57
N TYR A 31 -1.46 -7.69 6.43
CA TYR A 31 -1.91 -7.20 5.14
C TYR A 31 -0.76 -6.66 4.29
N VAL A 32 -0.67 -7.14 3.05
CA VAL A 32 0.28 -6.67 2.02
C VAL A 32 -0.47 -6.35 0.72
N PRO A 33 0.05 -5.45 -0.13
CA PRO A 33 -0.55 -5.20 -1.43
C PRO A 33 -0.63 -6.49 -2.26
N LEU A 34 -1.73 -6.68 -2.98
CA LEU A 34 -1.88 -7.81 -3.91
C LEU A 34 -0.81 -7.75 -5.01
N HIS A 35 -0.50 -6.54 -5.47
CA HIS A 35 0.59 -6.24 -6.38
C HIS A 35 1.37 -5.05 -5.83
N PHE A 36 2.70 -5.09 -5.89
CA PHE A 36 3.51 -3.91 -5.57
C PHE A 36 3.44 -2.89 -6.71
N PRO A 37 3.34 -1.58 -6.40
CA PRO A 37 3.32 -0.55 -7.43
C PRO A 37 4.66 -0.50 -8.17
N GLN A 38 4.60 -0.25 -9.48
CA GLN A 38 5.78 -0.11 -10.35
C GLN A 38 5.78 1.26 -11.04
N PRO A 39 5.92 2.36 -10.27
CA PRO A 39 5.93 3.70 -10.85
C PRO A 39 7.18 3.89 -11.70
N THR A 40 7.06 4.68 -12.78
CA THR A 40 8.23 5.27 -13.43
C THR A 40 8.59 6.56 -12.69
N TYR A 41 9.81 6.69 -12.20
CA TYR A 41 10.28 7.86 -11.46
C TYR A 41 11.76 8.13 -11.73
N ASN A 42 12.19 9.38 -11.50
CA ASN A 42 13.60 9.75 -11.46
C ASN A 42 14.08 9.73 -10.00
N LEU A 43 15.06 8.88 -9.69
CA LEU A 43 15.57 8.74 -8.31
C LEU A 43 16.20 10.03 -7.78
N ALA A 44 17.00 10.72 -8.58
CA ALA A 44 17.67 11.96 -8.17
C ALA A 44 16.67 13.06 -7.82
N THR A 45 15.61 13.19 -8.62
CA THR A 45 14.48 14.09 -8.30
C THR A 45 13.77 13.65 -7.04
N LEU A 46 13.45 12.37 -6.90
CA LEU A 46 12.66 11.84 -5.79
C LEU A 46 13.35 12.07 -4.43
N ILE A 47 14.66 11.81 -4.32
CA ILE A 47 15.40 11.97 -3.05
C ILE A 47 15.70 13.44 -2.72
N SER A 48 15.52 14.35 -3.67
CA SER A 48 15.70 15.79 -3.45
C SER A 48 14.46 16.46 -2.83
N LEU A 49 13.32 15.75 -2.80
CA LEU A 49 12.06 16.27 -2.27
C LEU A 49 12.13 16.47 -0.74
N PRO A 50 11.46 17.51 -0.20
CA PRO A 50 11.19 17.60 1.23
C PRO A 50 10.50 16.32 1.72
N TYR A 51 10.82 15.90 2.95
CA TYR A 51 10.35 14.63 3.51
C TYR A 51 8.83 14.42 3.34
N GLN A 52 8.02 15.44 3.63
CA GLN A 52 6.57 15.37 3.52
C GLN A 52 6.11 15.11 2.08
N GLN A 53 6.77 15.71 1.10
CA GLN A 53 6.46 15.51 -0.33
C GLN A 53 6.93 14.14 -0.81
N LEU A 54 8.12 13.70 -0.37
CA LEU A 54 8.61 12.35 -0.64
C LEU A 54 7.65 11.28 -0.08
N ALA A 55 7.27 11.42 1.19
CA ALA A 55 6.34 10.50 1.85
C ALA A 55 4.99 10.49 1.13
N ALA A 56 4.40 11.66 0.83
CA ALA A 56 3.15 11.74 0.08
C ALA A 56 3.27 11.08 -1.31
N THR A 57 4.38 11.28 -2.01
CA THR A 57 4.62 10.66 -3.33
C THR A 57 4.62 9.14 -3.23
N ILE A 58 5.40 8.58 -2.29
CA ILE A 58 5.50 7.13 -2.10
C ILE A 58 4.15 6.55 -1.63
N LEU A 59 3.50 7.15 -0.64
CA LEU A 59 2.22 6.67 -0.10
C LEU A 59 1.12 6.64 -1.17
N ASN A 60 1.08 7.62 -2.07
CA ASN A 60 0.11 7.64 -3.18
C ASN A 60 0.29 6.48 -4.17
N TRP A 61 1.40 5.75 -4.15
CA TRP A 61 1.56 4.52 -4.94
C TRP A 61 0.89 3.31 -4.30
N PHE A 62 0.64 3.34 -2.99
CA PHE A 62 0.09 2.21 -2.22
C PHE A 62 -1.38 2.41 -1.82
N PHE A 63 -1.86 3.66 -1.81
CA PHE A 63 -3.19 4.02 -1.35
C PHE A 63 -3.93 4.79 -2.45
N ASP A 64 -5.15 4.35 -2.80
CA ASP A 64 -5.99 5.10 -3.73
C ASP A 64 -6.39 6.42 -3.06
N ARG A 65 -6.37 7.53 -3.82
CA ARG A 65 -7.01 8.78 -3.41
C ARG A 65 -8.52 8.64 -3.61
N GLY A 66 -9.16 7.88 -2.72
CA GLY A 66 -10.60 7.67 -2.70
C GLY A 66 -11.19 7.99 -1.33
N LEU A 67 -11.48 9.29 -1.13
CA LEU A 67 -12.68 9.81 -0.46
C LEU A 67 -13.23 10.91 -1.37
#